data_AF-A0A1Y1YMF0-F1
#
_entry.id   AF-A0A1Y1YMF0-F1
#
_cell.length_a   1.000
_cell.length_b   1.000
_cell.length_c   1.000
_cell.angle_alpha   90.00
_cell.angle_beta   90.00
_cell.angle_gamma   90.00
#
_symmetry.space_group_name_H-M   'P 1'
#
loop_
_entity.id
_entity.type
_entity.pdbx_description
1 polymer ?
#
loop_
_entity_poly.entity_id
_entity_poly.type
_entity_poly.pdbx_seq_one_letter_code
_entity_poly.pdbx_strand_id
1 'polypeptide(L)'
;MGNATNLLVLVTAGIALASNPDEVSFKAHMEKLLQRSGSSWIERTLISQVSTLVYKRKDYKFFSLFVIPETETVYLGVFGIWIGLPLYLKRQS
;
A
#
# COMPACT_ATOMS: atom_id res chain seq x y z
N MET A 1 17.83 -8.96 -27.89
CA MET A 1 16.77 -8.32 -27.06
C MET A 1 16.46 -9.04 -25.75
N GLY A 2 16.69 -10.35 -25.59
CA GLY A 2 16.33 -11.08 -24.35
C GLY A 2 17.13 -10.73 -23.07
N ASN A 3 18.43 -10.46 -23.15
CA ASN A 3 19.25 -10.25 -21.94
C ASN A 3 18.98 -8.92 -21.22
N ALA A 4 18.73 -7.84 -21.97
CA ALA A 4 18.45 -6.54 -21.38
C ALA A 4 17.09 -6.52 -20.67
N THR A 5 16.07 -7.16 -21.26
CA THR A 5 14.74 -7.30 -20.65
C THR A 5 14.79 -8.17 -19.39
N ASN A 6 15.55 -9.28 -19.42
CA ASN A 6 15.73 -10.15 -18.25
C ASN A 6 16.47 -9.43 -17.11
N LEU A 7 17.52 -8.66 -17.43
CA LEU A 7 18.24 -7.87 -16.44
C LEU A 7 17.35 -6.79 -15.83
N LEU A 8 16.55 -6.10 -16.67
CA LEU A 8 15.60 -5.09 -16.21
C LEU A 8 14.59 -5.69 -15.23
N VAL A 9 13.96 -6.81 -15.59
CA VAL A 9 13.00 -7.50 -14.70
C VAL A 9 13.65 -7.92 -13.39
N LEU A 10 14.88 -8.44 -13.42
CA LEU A 10 15.60 -8.84 -12.20
C LEU A 10 15.94 -7.64 -11.31
N VAL A 11 16.40 -6.53 -11.90
CA VAL A 11 16.67 -5.28 -11.18
C VAL A 11 15.39 -4.72 -10.58
N THR A 12 14.30 -4.67 -11.35
CA THR A 12 13.00 -4.19 -10.87
C THR A 12 12.44 -5.10 -9.77
N ALA A 13 12.56 -6.43 -9.89
CA ALA A 13 12.15 -7.37 -8.85
C ALA A 13 12.99 -7.25 -7.57
N GLY A 14 14.31 -7.04 -7.71
CA GLY A 14 15.21 -6.80 -6.58
C GLY A 14 14.88 -5.50 -5.83
N ILE A 15 14.58 -4.42 -6.57
CA ILE A 15 14.14 -3.15 -5.98
C ILE A 15 12.77 -3.30 -5.31
N ALA A 16 11.83 -4.06 -5.91
CA ALA A 16 10.53 -4.34 -5.31
C ALA A 16 10.67 -5.11 -3.98
N LEU A 17 11.56 -6.10 -3.92
CA LEU A 17 11.84 -6.87 -2.71
C LEU A 17 12.51 -6.01 -1.62
N ALA A 18 13.53 -5.22 -2.00
CA ALA A 18 14.24 -4.36 -1.07
C ALA A 18 13.38 -3.18 -0.58
N SER A 19 12.43 -2.74 -1.40
CA SER A 19 11.50 -1.65 -1.09
C SER A 19 10.09 -2.16 -0.75
N ASN A 20 9.96 -3.44 -0.36
CA ASN A 20 8.66 -4.03 -0.05
C ASN A 20 8.01 -3.20 1.06
N PRO A 21 6.89 -2.51 0.78
CA PRO A 21 6.34 -1.56 1.72
C PRO A 21 5.78 -2.27 2.94
N ASP A 22 6.14 -1.73 4.10
CA ASP A 22 5.87 -2.27 5.42
C ASP A 22 4.76 -1.49 6.16
N GLU A 23 4.45 -1.92 7.38
CA GLU A 23 3.41 -1.29 8.21
C GLU A 23 3.74 0.17 8.54
N VAL A 24 5.02 0.48 8.73
CA VAL A 24 5.50 1.85 9.02
C VAL A 24 5.25 2.77 7.83
N SER A 25 5.57 2.32 6.61
CA SER A 25 5.31 3.08 5.39
C SER A 25 3.81 3.27 5.13
N PHE A 26 2.98 2.27 5.44
CA PHE A 26 1.53 2.37 5.33
C PHE A 26 0.96 3.40 6.30
N LYS A 27 1.42 3.38 7.56
CA LYS A 27 1.04 4.37 8.58
C LYS A 27 1.34 5.79 8.11
N ALA A 28 2.55 6.02 7.58
CA ALA A 28 2.95 7.32 7.03
C ALA A 28 2.10 7.74 5.82
N HIS A 29 1.67 6.79 4.99
CA HIS A 29 0.74 7.06 3.88
C HIS A 29 -0.63 7.51 4.40
N MET A 30 -1.20 6.80 5.36
CA MET A 30 -2.49 7.16 5.96
C MET A 30 -2.45 8.52 6.66
N GLU A 31 -1.37 8.83 7.38
CA GLU A 31 -1.19 10.15 8.01
C GLU A 31 -1.17 11.29 6.97
N LYS A 32 -0.46 11.09 5.84
CA LYS A 32 -0.44 12.07 4.73
C LYS A 32 -1.81 12.20 4.06
N LEU A 33 -2.53 11.09 3.90
CA LEU A 33 -3.86 11.09 3.30
C LEU A 33 -4.86 11.84 4.18
N LEU A 34 -4.86 11.56 5.48
CA LEU A 34 -5.70 12.24 6.47
C LEU A 34 -5.28 13.71 6.69
N GLN A 35 -4.01 14.02 6.43
CA GLN A 35 -3.53 15.40 6.40
C GLN A 35 -4.14 16.21 5.26
N ARG A 36 -4.31 15.61 4.09
CA ARG A 36 -4.95 16.25 2.95
C ARG A 36 -6.46 16.40 3.13
N SER A 37 -7.11 15.55 3.92
CA SER A 37 -8.54 15.66 4.24
C SER A 37 -8.85 16.64 5.38
N GLY A 38 -7.85 17.27 5.99
CA GLY A 38 -8.05 18.27 7.05
C GLY A 38 -8.28 17.70 8.46
N SER A 39 -8.07 16.40 8.68
CA SER A 39 -8.25 15.76 10.00
C SER A 39 -7.28 16.33 11.04
N SER A 40 -7.61 16.27 12.34
CA SER A 40 -6.68 16.75 13.39
C SER A 40 -5.48 15.81 13.57
N TRP A 41 -4.35 16.31 14.11
CA TRP A 41 -3.14 15.49 14.31
C TRP A 41 -3.39 14.26 15.21
N ILE A 42 -4.29 14.39 16.18
CA ILE A 42 -4.67 13.31 17.10
C ILE A 42 -5.49 12.25 16.37
N GLU A 43 -6.51 12.64 15.60
CA GLU A 43 -7.30 11.72 14.80
C GLU A 43 -6.44 10.98 13.77
N ARG A 44 -5.51 11.69 13.12
CA ARG A 44 -4.55 11.09 12.16
C ARG A 44 -3.75 9.96 12.80
N THR A 45 -3.21 10.23 13.99
CA THR A 45 -2.35 9.28 14.70
C THR A 45 -3.15 8.08 15.23
N LEU A 46 -4.38 8.31 15.70
CA LEU A 46 -5.27 7.24 16.13
C LEU A 46 -5.67 6.35 14.97
N ILE A 47 -6.16 6.93 13.87
CA ILE A 47 -6.60 6.18 12.69
C ILE A 47 -5.41 5.43 12.06
N SER A 48 -4.22 6.03 12.02
CA SER A 48 -3.03 5.38 11.46
C SER A 48 -2.57 4.17 12.30
N GLN A 49 -2.67 4.24 13.63
CA GLN A 49 -2.37 3.09 14.50
C GLN A 49 -3.46 2.01 14.49
N VAL A 50 -4.73 2.42 14.54
CA VAL A 50 -5.86 1.50 14.52
C VAL A 50 -5.90 0.74 13.20
N SER A 51 -5.66 1.41 12.07
CA SER A 51 -5.64 0.74 10.76
C SER A 51 -4.55 -0.34 10.66
N THR A 52 -3.37 -0.14 11.25
CA THR A 52 -2.32 -1.18 11.28
C THR A 52 -2.62 -2.33 12.24
N LEU A 53 -3.37 -2.08 13.32
CA LEU A 53 -3.72 -3.09 14.33
C LEU A 53 -4.94 -3.93 13.94
N VAL A 54 -5.95 -3.29 13.35
CA VAL A 54 -7.23 -3.92 13.00
C VAL A 54 -7.12 -4.67 11.68
N TYR A 55 -6.46 -4.07 10.68
CA TYR A 55 -6.35 -4.68 9.35
C TYR A 55 -5.03 -5.41 9.22
N LYS A 56 -5.09 -6.72 8.93
CA LYS A 56 -3.88 -7.51 8.72
C LYS A 56 -3.25 -7.20 7.36
N ARG A 57 -1.96 -6.85 7.37
CA ARG A 57 -1.13 -6.81 6.16
C ARG A 57 -1.05 -8.21 5.56
N LYS A 58 -1.32 -8.32 4.26
CA LYS A 58 -0.96 -9.51 3.48
C LYS A 58 0.33 -9.22 2.69
N ASP A 59 1.40 -9.90 3.06
CA ASP A 59 2.72 -9.75 2.43
C ASP A 59 2.91 -10.82 1.35
N TYR A 60 3.10 -10.38 0.09
CA TYR A 60 3.32 -11.25 -1.06
C TYR A 60 4.75 -11.11 -1.63
N LYS A 61 5.72 -10.74 -0.78
CA LYS A 61 7.16 -10.55 -1.08
C LYS A 61 7.47 -9.33 -1.95
N PHE A 62 6.77 -9.14 -3.06
CA PHE A 62 6.99 -8.03 -4.00
C PHE A 62 6.01 -6.87 -3.82
N PHE A 63 4.93 -7.13 -3.08
CA PHE A 63 3.88 -6.19 -2.79
C PHE A 63 3.19 -6.55 -1.47
N SER A 64 2.60 -5.53 -0.85
CA SER A 64 1.81 -5.66 0.36
C SER A 64 0.38 -5.22 0.09
N LEU A 65 -0.58 -5.89 0.72
CA LEU A 65 -1.99 -5.47 0.69
C LEU A 65 -2.49 -5.14 2.10
N PHE A 66 -3.18 -4.03 2.22
CA PHE A 66 -4.08 -3.74 3.34
C PHE A 66 -5.51 -3.68 2.81
N VAL A 67 -6.42 -4.42 3.44
CA VAL A 67 -7.84 -4.40 3.09
C VAL A 67 -8.58 -3.67 4.20
N ILE A 68 -9.22 -2.55 3.87
CA ILE A 68 -10.06 -1.79 4.79
C ILE A 68 -11.52 -2.00 4.35
N PRO A 69 -12.26 -2.94 4.98
CA PRO A 69 -13.62 -3.26 4.59
C PRO A 69 -14.61 -2.09 4.79
N GLU A 70 -14.37 -1.21 5.77
CA GLU A 70 -15.23 -0.08 6.12
C GLU A 70 -15.25 1.00 5.04
N THR A 71 -14.15 1.16 4.31
CA THR A 71 -14.04 2.09 3.19
C THR A 71 -14.08 1.39 1.84
N GLU A 72 -14.37 0.09 1.84
CA GLU A 72 -14.37 -0.76 0.66
C GLU A 72 -13.12 -0.57 -0.22
N THR A 73 -11.96 -0.37 0.41
CA THR A 73 -10.70 -0.02 -0.28
C THR A 73 -9.60 -1.02 0.03
N VAL A 74 -8.91 -1.48 -1.01
CA VAL A 74 -7.66 -2.23 -0.91
C VAL A 74 -6.50 -1.29 -1.18
N TYR A 75 -5.60 -1.15 -0.23
CA TYR A 75 -4.34 -0.46 -0.45
C TYR A 75 -3.30 -1.46 -0.95
N LEU A 76 -2.83 -1.24 -2.17
CA LEU A 76 -1.70 -1.95 -2.78
C LEU A 76 -0.43 -1.16 -2.53
N GLY A 77 0.50 -1.78 -1.81
CA GLY A 77 1.84 -1.30 -1.58
C GLY A 77 2.81 -1.95 -2.55
N VAL A 78 3.49 -1.16 -3.39
CA VAL A 78 4.53 -1.60 -4.34
C VAL A 78 5.61 -0.51 -4.44
N PHE A 79 6.90 -0.86 -4.45
CA PHE A 79 8.02 0.09 -4.57
C PHE A 79 7.99 1.25 -3.55
N GLY A 80 7.56 1.01 -2.31
CA GLY A 80 7.41 2.07 -1.30
C GLY A 80 6.25 3.04 -1.55
N ILE A 81 5.39 2.77 -2.54
CA ILE A 81 4.21 3.57 -2.88
C ILE A 81 2.96 2.78 -2.48
N TRP A 82 2.00 3.48 -1.89
CA TRP A 82 0.69 2.94 -1.55
C TRP A 82 -0.38 3.55 -2.45
N ILE A 83 -1.19 2.68 -3.06
CA ILE A 83 -2.27 3.04 -3.98
C ILE A 83 -3.57 2.44 -3.45
N GLY A 84 -4.58 3.27 -3.20
CA GLY A 84 -5.92 2.81 -2.88
C GLY A 84 -6.66 2.35 -4.14
N LEU A 85 -7.06 1.09 -4.15
CA LEU A 85 -7.88 0.46 -5.19
C LEU A 85 -9.28 0.21 -4.61
N PRO A 86 -10.36 0.67 -5.26
CA PRO A 86 -11.70 0.33 -4.80
C PRO A 86 -11.92 -1.18 -4.94
N LEU A 87 -12.54 -1.81 -3.93
CA LEU A 87 -12.89 -3.23 -3.96
C LEU A 87 -13.85 -3.58 -5.11
N TYR A 88 -14.55 -2.58 -5.65
CA TYR A 88 -15.40 -2.70 -6.83
C TYR A 88 -14.70 -2.12 -8.06
N LEU A 89 -13.76 -2.88 -8.63
CA LEU A 89 -13.65 -2.91 -10.09
C LEU A 89 -14.93 -3.59 -10.60
N LYS A 90 -16.00 -2.81 -10.68
CA LYS A 90 -17.26 -3.19 -11.33
C LYS A 90 -16.86 -3.67 -12.73
N ARG A 91 -16.87 -4.99 -12.90
CA ARG A 91 -16.75 -5.70 -14.17
C ARG A 91 -17.73 -5.03 -15.12
N GLN A 92 -17.25 -4.12 -15.97
CA GLN A 92 -18.02 -3.69 -17.12
C GLN A 92 -18.02 -4.89 -18.05
N SER A 93 -19.14 -5.62 -18.03
CA SER A 93 -19.52 -6.61 -19.04
C SER A 93 -19.76 -5.92 -20.37
#